data_AF-A0A158NES0-F1
#
_entry.id   AF-A0A158NES0-F1
#
_cell.length_a   1.000
_cell.length_b   1.000
_cell.length_c   1.000
_cell.angle_alpha   90.00
_cell.angle_beta   90.00
_cell.angle_gamma   90.00
#
_symmetry.space_group_name_H-M   'P 1'
#
loop_
_entity.id
_entity.type
_entity.pdbx_description
1 polymer ?
#
loop_
_entity_poly.entity_id
_entity_poly.type
_entity_poly.pdbx_seq_one_letter_code
_entity_poly.pdbx_strand_id
1 'polypeptide(L)'
;MKTEILLLLICLGAVTALTRKQEAAEQSRRRVASATTPKKQEPEEEYEDDEELVDQCPEPNGYFPDAEQCDKYYDCRDGKITDKLCPDGLVFNDFSPQHEKCDLPFGIDCTKRSKLQKPQPSPHCPRMHGYFAHEDPRNCNTFYYCVEGKFNMITCPEGLVFSEKTGICNWPDEAQKKGCGSRELFNFTCPKVNESVAATHPRYPDTEDCQYFYVCVNGEIPRRSGCKLGQAFDERSGKCDWARKIPECKDWYKDQLTDEELDALENPPPKLKSTSGPSRRKSSRPTV
;
A
#
# COMPACT_ATOMS: atom_id res chain seq x y z
N MET A 1 6.89 8.65 76.78
CA MET A 1 5.57 8.94 77.37
C MET A 1 4.53 8.52 76.34
N LYS A 2 3.93 7.33 76.52
CA LYS A 2 2.58 7.12 77.10
C LYS A 2 1.50 7.54 76.08
N THR A 3 0.93 6.59 75.32
CA THR A 3 -0.28 5.75 75.60
C THR A 3 -1.53 6.34 74.93
N GLU A 4 -2.16 5.60 73.99
CA GLU A 4 -3.52 4.98 74.08
C GLU A 4 -4.66 6.05 74.00
N ILE A 5 -5.82 5.95 73.34
CA ILE A 5 -6.65 4.85 72.82
C ILE A 5 -7.83 5.46 72.00
N LEU A 6 -8.19 4.78 70.90
CA LEU A 6 -9.54 4.37 70.45
C LEU A 6 -10.70 5.37 70.20
N LEU A 7 -11.26 5.32 68.97
CA LEU A 7 -12.69 5.15 68.60
C LEU A 7 -12.78 5.13 67.06
N LEU A 8 -12.85 3.97 66.38
CA LEU A 8 -14.01 3.11 66.02
C LEU A 8 -14.82 3.57 64.79
N LEU A 9 -15.09 2.57 63.90
CA LEU A 9 -16.00 2.51 62.73
C LEU A 9 -15.34 2.98 61.39
N ILE A 10 -15.35 2.29 60.23
CA ILE A 10 -16.30 1.35 59.58
C ILE A 10 -15.52 0.51 58.52
N CYS A 11 -16.05 -0.68 58.18
CA CYS A 11 -16.01 -1.39 56.86
C CYS A 11 -15.31 -2.76 56.83
N LEU A 12 -16.18 -3.79 56.82
CA LEU A 12 -15.97 -5.18 56.47
C LEU A 12 -15.47 -5.37 55.02
N GLY A 13 -14.63 -6.40 54.82
CA GLY A 13 -14.57 -7.15 53.56
C GLY A 13 -13.21 -7.27 52.89
N ALA A 14 -12.28 -8.04 53.47
CA ALA A 14 -11.09 -8.51 52.73
C ALA A 14 -10.33 -9.67 53.42
N VAL A 15 -10.93 -10.85 53.64
CA VAL A 15 -10.12 -12.06 53.96
C VAL A 15 -10.79 -13.38 53.51
N THR A 16 -10.92 -13.64 52.21
CA THR A 16 -11.10 -15.01 51.67
C THR A 16 -10.63 -15.10 50.22
N ALA A 17 -9.31 -15.09 49.98
CA ALA A 17 -8.78 -15.34 48.63
C ALA A 17 -7.32 -15.85 48.63
N LEU A 18 -6.90 -16.65 49.62
CA LEU A 18 -5.54 -17.20 49.64
C LEU A 18 -5.49 -18.63 50.23
N THR A 19 -6.33 -19.55 49.75
CA THR A 19 -6.17 -21.01 49.98
C THR A 19 -6.85 -21.85 48.88
N ARG A 20 -6.46 -21.67 47.61
CA ARG A 20 -6.86 -22.55 46.49
C ARG A 20 -5.74 -22.92 45.51
N LYS A 21 -4.47 -22.70 45.88
CA LYS A 21 -3.31 -22.93 44.97
C LYS A 21 -2.23 -23.89 45.52
N GLN A 22 -2.58 -24.82 46.42
CA GLN A 22 -1.60 -25.78 46.96
C GLN A 22 -1.96 -27.27 46.89
N GLU A 23 -2.96 -27.71 46.10
CA GLU A 23 -3.34 -29.15 46.03
C GLU A 23 -3.13 -29.86 44.69
N ALA A 24 -2.47 -29.26 43.69
CA ALA A 24 -2.33 -29.87 42.35
C ALA A 24 -0.92 -30.38 41.98
N ALA A 25 0.04 -30.40 42.90
CA ALA A 25 1.46 -30.64 42.58
C ALA A 25 2.10 -31.89 43.23
N GLU A 26 1.32 -32.76 43.88
CA GLU A 26 1.87 -33.90 44.66
C GLU A 26 1.51 -35.30 44.13
N GLN A 27 0.78 -35.41 43.01
CA GLN A 27 0.43 -36.70 42.41
C GLN A 27 1.29 -37.12 41.21
N SER A 28 2.25 -36.30 40.79
CA SER A 28 3.09 -36.54 39.60
C SER A 28 4.42 -37.27 39.88
N ARG A 29 4.61 -37.87 41.07
CA ARG A 29 5.88 -38.55 41.46
C ARG A 29 5.79 -40.04 41.83
N ARG A 30 4.69 -40.72 41.52
CA ARG A 30 4.62 -42.18 41.69
C ARG A 30 3.95 -42.84 40.50
N ARG A 31 4.76 -43.32 39.54
CA ARG A 31 4.67 -44.63 38.84
C ARG A 31 5.38 -44.57 37.49
N VAL A 32 6.68 -44.87 37.50
CA VAL A 32 7.42 -45.41 36.34
C VAL A 32 8.20 -46.62 36.82
N ALA A 33 7.80 -47.81 36.35
CA ALA A 33 8.57 -49.06 36.22
C ALA A 33 7.58 -50.15 35.73
N SER A 34 7.44 -50.33 34.42
CA SER A 34 8.08 -51.39 33.59
C SER A 34 7.42 -52.78 33.71
N ALA A 35 6.78 -53.23 32.62
CA ALA A 35 6.90 -54.59 32.08
C ALA A 35 6.22 -54.69 30.69
N THR A 36 6.98 -55.23 29.74
CA THR A 36 6.73 -55.36 28.29
C THR A 36 5.91 -56.60 27.93
N THR A 37 5.00 -56.53 26.95
CA THR A 37 4.77 -57.61 25.95
C THR A 37 4.10 -57.03 24.68
N PRO A 38 4.49 -57.42 23.44
CA PRO A 38 4.04 -56.75 22.22
C PRO A 38 2.76 -57.37 21.66
N LYS A 39 1.76 -56.52 21.36
CA LYS A 39 0.57 -56.90 20.61
C LYS A 39 0.73 -56.39 19.18
N LYS A 40 0.81 -57.34 18.24
CA LYS A 40 0.81 -57.12 16.79
C LYS A 40 -0.47 -56.39 16.39
N GLN A 41 -0.35 -55.16 15.88
CA GLN A 41 -1.45 -54.43 15.24
C GLN A 41 -1.07 -54.17 13.79
N GLU A 42 -2.07 -54.34 12.93
CA GLU A 42 -2.05 -54.26 11.48
C GLU A 42 -1.65 -52.86 10.99
N PRO A 43 -1.15 -52.72 9.74
CA PRO A 43 -0.86 -51.40 9.20
C PRO A 43 -2.17 -50.65 8.96
N GLU A 44 -2.31 -49.51 9.63
CA GLU A 44 -3.22 -48.45 9.21
C GLU A 44 -2.67 -47.90 7.89
N GLU A 45 -3.48 -48.00 6.82
CA GLU A 45 -3.18 -47.39 5.54
C GLU A 45 -3.04 -45.87 5.77
N GLU A 46 -1.81 -45.40 5.63
CA GLU A 46 -1.48 -43.99 5.51
C GLU A 46 -2.10 -43.56 4.18
N TYR A 47 -3.26 -42.92 4.26
CA TYR A 47 -3.86 -42.25 3.11
C TYR A 47 -2.90 -41.13 2.70
N GLU A 48 -2.09 -41.41 1.69
CA GLU A 48 -1.36 -40.38 0.95
C GLU A 48 -2.40 -39.38 0.46
N ASP A 49 -2.24 -38.14 0.92
CA ASP A 49 -3.00 -36.97 0.48
C ASP A 49 -2.60 -36.75 -0.98
N ASP A 50 -3.30 -37.45 -1.89
CA ASP A 50 -3.13 -37.34 -3.33
C ASP A 50 -3.27 -35.86 -3.68
N GLU A 51 -2.22 -35.33 -4.33
CA GLU A 51 -2.26 -34.05 -5.00
C GLU A 51 -3.55 -33.97 -5.82
N GLU A 52 -4.51 -33.13 -5.42
CA GLU A 52 -5.70 -32.81 -6.23
C GLU A 52 -5.24 -32.07 -7.48
N LEU A 53 -4.71 -32.82 -8.45
CA LEU A 53 -4.70 -32.45 -9.84
C LEU A 53 -6.17 -32.21 -10.20
N VAL A 54 -6.50 -30.96 -10.49
CA VAL A 54 -7.81 -30.55 -11.02
C VAL A 54 -7.97 -31.15 -12.41
N ASP A 55 -8.28 -32.45 -12.47
CA ASP A 55 -8.48 -33.22 -13.71
C ASP A 55 -9.83 -32.86 -14.38
N GLN A 56 -10.63 -32.00 -13.76
CA GLN A 56 -11.97 -31.63 -14.23
C GLN A 56 -12.21 -30.12 -14.13
N CYS A 57 -12.84 -29.59 -15.19
CA CYS A 57 -13.30 -28.21 -15.23
C CYS A 57 -14.44 -27.94 -14.22
N PRO A 58 -14.41 -26.84 -13.46
CA PRO A 58 -15.53 -26.45 -12.60
C PRO A 58 -16.84 -26.25 -13.37
N GLU A 59 -16.78 -25.68 -14.57
CA GLU A 59 -17.90 -25.61 -15.51
C GLU A 59 -17.45 -26.04 -16.91
N PRO A 60 -18.36 -26.50 -17.80
CA PRO A 60 -17.98 -26.97 -19.14
C PRO A 60 -17.22 -25.93 -19.97
N ASN A 61 -17.53 -24.64 -19.79
CA ASN A 61 -16.94 -23.56 -20.55
C ASN A 61 -16.53 -22.41 -19.63
N GLY A 62 -15.30 -21.94 -19.77
CA GLY A 62 -14.81 -20.78 -19.01
C GLY A 62 -13.31 -20.79 -18.77
N TYR A 63 -12.85 -19.83 -17.98
CA TYR A 63 -11.48 -19.65 -17.57
C TYR A 63 -11.38 -19.76 -16.05
N PHE A 64 -10.55 -20.67 -15.56
CA PHE A 64 -10.47 -20.99 -14.13
C PHE A 64 -9.03 -20.90 -13.62
N PRO A 65 -8.81 -20.37 -12.40
CA PRO A 65 -7.47 -20.24 -11.84
C PRO A 65 -6.86 -21.61 -11.52
N ASP A 66 -5.54 -21.69 -11.58
CA ASP A 66 -4.82 -22.80 -10.98
C ASP A 66 -4.84 -22.74 -9.44
N ALA A 67 -4.80 -23.92 -8.80
CA ALA A 67 -4.88 -24.05 -7.36
C ALA A 67 -3.65 -23.51 -6.62
N GLU A 68 -2.46 -23.54 -7.25
CA GLU A 68 -1.20 -23.20 -6.59
C GLU A 68 -0.44 -22.05 -7.26
N GLN A 69 -0.67 -21.81 -8.56
CA GLN A 69 0.09 -20.88 -9.38
C GLN A 69 -0.75 -19.69 -9.86
N CYS A 70 -0.40 -18.47 -9.45
CA CYS A 70 -1.23 -17.28 -9.70
C CYS A 70 -1.29 -16.87 -11.18
N ASP A 71 -0.26 -17.20 -11.95
CA ASP A 71 -0.16 -16.88 -13.36
C ASP A 71 -0.54 -18.05 -14.27
N LYS A 72 -1.03 -19.17 -13.71
CA LYS A 72 -1.58 -20.31 -14.46
C LYS A 72 -3.10 -20.32 -14.36
N TYR A 73 -3.74 -20.70 -15.46
CA TYR A 73 -5.18 -20.85 -15.56
C TYR A 73 -5.54 -21.89 -16.61
N TYR A 74 -6.80 -22.30 -16.60
CA TYR A 74 -7.35 -23.33 -17.46
C TYR A 74 -8.42 -22.74 -18.37
N ASP A 75 -8.30 -22.95 -19.67
CA ASP A 75 -9.35 -22.68 -20.65
C ASP A 75 -10.15 -23.97 -20.86
N CYS A 76 -11.35 -23.99 -20.29
CA CYS A 76 -12.28 -25.10 -20.34
C CYS A 76 -13.22 -24.95 -21.53
N ARG A 77 -13.27 -25.98 -22.38
CA ARG A 77 -14.19 -26.07 -23.53
C ARG A 77 -14.84 -27.43 -23.56
N ASP A 78 -16.17 -27.46 -23.42
CA ASP A 78 -16.96 -28.69 -23.32
C ASP A 78 -16.39 -29.68 -22.28
N GLY A 79 -15.92 -29.16 -21.14
CA GLY A 79 -15.32 -29.94 -20.05
C GLY A 79 -13.87 -30.37 -20.27
N LYS A 80 -13.26 -30.03 -21.42
CA LYS A 80 -11.86 -30.31 -21.72
C LYS A 80 -10.99 -29.15 -21.26
N ILE A 81 -10.00 -29.46 -20.42
CA ILE A 81 -9.01 -28.52 -19.89
C ILE A 81 -7.93 -28.24 -20.95
N THR A 82 -7.57 -26.96 -21.09
CA THR A 82 -6.34 -26.51 -21.75
C THR A 82 -5.56 -25.61 -20.80
N ASP A 83 -4.37 -26.04 -20.39
CA ASP A 83 -3.47 -25.26 -19.53
C ASP A 83 -2.96 -24.03 -20.27
N LYS A 84 -3.02 -22.89 -19.60
CA LYS A 84 -2.49 -21.62 -20.09
C LYS A 84 -1.70 -20.91 -19.00
N LEU A 85 -0.76 -20.07 -19.44
CA LEU A 85 0.00 -19.17 -18.61
C LEU A 85 -0.25 -17.73 -19.03
N CYS A 86 -0.38 -16.85 -18.05
CA CYS A 86 -0.33 -15.41 -18.29
C CYS A 86 1.08 -15.01 -18.76
N PRO A 87 1.21 -13.91 -19.52
CA PRO A 87 2.50 -13.32 -19.83
C PRO A 87 3.33 -13.07 -18.57
N ASP A 88 4.65 -13.25 -18.65
CA ASP A 88 5.54 -13.17 -17.49
C ASP A 88 5.44 -11.81 -16.76
N GLY A 89 5.07 -11.85 -15.47
CA GLY A 89 4.84 -10.67 -14.64
C GLY A 89 3.37 -10.23 -14.53
N LEU A 90 2.46 -10.89 -15.25
CA LEU A 90 1.02 -10.80 -15.04
C LEU A 90 0.50 -12.03 -14.29
N VAL A 91 -0.66 -11.91 -13.67
CA VAL A 91 -1.37 -12.98 -12.97
C VAL A 91 -2.79 -13.12 -13.51
N PHE A 92 -3.38 -14.30 -13.39
CA PHE A 92 -4.74 -14.55 -13.85
C PHE A 92 -5.75 -13.84 -12.95
N ASN A 93 -6.63 -13.05 -13.57
CA ASN A 93 -7.75 -12.38 -12.92
C ASN A 93 -8.99 -13.27 -13.03
N ASP A 94 -9.43 -13.80 -11.89
CA ASP A 94 -10.52 -14.78 -11.77
C ASP A 94 -11.88 -14.13 -11.43
N PHE A 95 -12.04 -12.81 -11.56
CA PHE A 95 -13.30 -12.12 -11.25
C PHE A 95 -14.45 -12.45 -12.22
N SER A 96 -14.15 -12.94 -13.42
CA SER A 96 -15.17 -13.40 -14.38
C SER A 96 -14.67 -14.63 -15.15
N PRO A 97 -15.27 -15.81 -14.95
CA PRO A 97 -14.85 -17.02 -15.65
C PRO A 97 -15.19 -16.99 -17.15
N GLN A 98 -15.90 -15.98 -17.65
CA GLN A 98 -16.19 -15.82 -19.09
C GLN A 98 -15.09 -15.05 -19.85
N HIS A 99 -14.14 -14.42 -19.14
CA HIS A 99 -13.16 -13.52 -19.74
C HIS A 99 -11.73 -13.99 -19.44
N GLU A 100 -10.96 -14.26 -20.50
CA GLU A 100 -9.53 -14.55 -20.40
C GLU A 100 -8.76 -13.27 -20.07
N LYS A 101 -8.49 -13.04 -18.78
CA LYS A 101 -7.85 -11.80 -18.34
C LYS A 101 -6.64 -12.07 -17.48
N CYS A 102 -5.52 -11.52 -17.92
CA CYS A 102 -4.29 -11.43 -17.14
C CYS A 102 -4.05 -9.95 -16.82
N ASP A 103 -3.83 -9.65 -15.55
CA ASP A 103 -3.59 -8.30 -15.04
C ASP A 103 -2.30 -8.26 -14.21
N LEU A 104 -1.87 -7.06 -13.85
CA LEU A 104 -0.82 -6.89 -12.85
C LEU A 104 -1.29 -7.44 -11.50
N PRO A 105 -0.38 -7.93 -10.64
CA PRO A 105 -0.74 -8.55 -9.36
C PRO A 105 -1.34 -7.57 -8.33
N PHE A 106 -1.38 -6.27 -8.64
CA PHE A 106 -1.94 -5.25 -7.75
C PHE A 106 -3.46 -5.37 -7.69
N GLY A 107 -3.98 -5.86 -6.56
CA GLY A 107 -5.42 -6.03 -6.33
C GLY A 107 -5.98 -7.40 -6.73
N ILE A 108 -5.12 -8.37 -7.07
CA ILE A 108 -5.48 -9.77 -7.28
C ILE A 108 -4.97 -10.59 -6.09
N ASP A 109 -5.85 -11.37 -5.47
CA ASP A 109 -5.49 -12.21 -4.33
C ASP A 109 -4.79 -13.51 -4.78
N CYS A 110 -3.46 -13.48 -4.78
CA CYS A 110 -2.63 -14.65 -5.03
C CYS A 110 -2.31 -15.46 -3.76
N THR A 111 -2.87 -15.13 -2.58
CA THR A 111 -2.41 -15.70 -1.30
C THR A 111 -2.52 -17.22 -1.23
N LYS A 112 -3.55 -17.79 -1.87
CA LYS A 112 -3.77 -19.25 -1.94
C LYS A 112 -3.01 -19.93 -3.08
N ARG A 113 -2.57 -19.16 -4.07
CA ARG A 113 -1.93 -19.64 -5.31
C ARG A 113 -0.65 -18.85 -5.60
N SER A 114 0.29 -18.86 -4.66
CA SER A 114 1.42 -17.92 -4.67
C SER A 114 2.55 -18.28 -5.64
N LYS A 115 2.54 -19.49 -6.24
CA LYS A 115 3.56 -19.89 -7.22
C LYS A 115 3.42 -19.03 -8.49
N LEU A 116 4.54 -18.84 -9.19
CA LEU A 116 4.60 -18.12 -10.46
C LEU A 116 5.52 -18.87 -11.41
N GLN A 117 5.40 -18.60 -12.71
CA GLN A 117 6.33 -19.10 -13.71
C GLN A 117 7.76 -18.58 -13.43
N LYS A 118 8.76 -19.19 -14.07
CA LYS A 118 10.13 -18.70 -13.97
C LYS A 118 10.24 -17.30 -14.60
N PRO A 119 10.85 -16.32 -13.92
CA PRO A 119 10.99 -14.97 -14.45
C PRO A 119 11.82 -14.96 -15.74
N GLN A 120 11.45 -14.09 -16.66
CA GLN A 120 12.21 -13.79 -17.88
C GLN A 120 12.76 -12.35 -17.77
N PRO A 121 13.93 -12.17 -17.13
CA PRO A 121 14.45 -10.85 -16.88
C PRO A 121 15.00 -10.20 -18.16
N SER A 122 14.91 -8.88 -18.20
CA SER A 122 15.51 -7.99 -19.21
C SER A 122 16.03 -6.72 -18.52
N PRO A 123 16.75 -5.80 -19.20
CA PRO A 123 17.28 -4.60 -18.56
C PRO A 123 16.18 -3.82 -17.84
N HIS A 124 16.39 -3.51 -16.55
CA HIS A 124 15.46 -2.81 -15.66
C HIS A 124 14.12 -3.52 -15.36
N CYS A 125 13.93 -4.72 -15.91
CA CYS A 125 12.69 -5.48 -15.85
C CYS A 125 12.98 -6.89 -15.29
N PRO A 126 12.85 -7.12 -13.97
CA PRO A 126 12.92 -8.45 -13.37
C PRO A 126 11.95 -9.48 -13.98
N ARG A 127 10.83 -9.01 -14.54
CA ARG A 127 9.85 -9.77 -15.33
C ARG A 127 9.47 -8.98 -16.59
N MET A 128 8.93 -9.66 -17.60
CA MET A 128 8.55 -9.01 -18.86
C MET A 128 7.48 -7.91 -18.69
N HIS A 129 6.57 -8.06 -17.73
CA HIS A 129 5.54 -7.08 -17.40
C HIS A 129 5.61 -6.69 -15.92
N GLY A 130 5.41 -5.42 -15.60
CA GLY A 130 5.33 -4.99 -14.20
C GLY A 130 5.76 -3.56 -13.94
N TYR A 131 5.64 -3.15 -12.67
CA TYR A 131 6.27 -1.95 -12.14
C TYR A 131 7.38 -2.36 -11.17
N PHE A 132 8.59 -1.86 -11.39
CA PHE A 132 9.79 -2.25 -10.63
C PHE A 132 10.53 -1.04 -10.12
N ALA A 133 11.02 -1.09 -8.88
CA ALA A 133 11.81 0.01 -8.35
C ALA A 133 13.13 0.18 -9.10
N HIS A 134 13.68 1.38 -9.02
CA HIS A 134 15.04 1.65 -9.48
C HIS A 134 16.07 0.78 -8.75
N GLU A 135 17.15 0.38 -9.45
CA GLU A 135 18.17 -0.53 -8.92
C GLU A 135 18.95 0.05 -7.75
N ASP A 136 19.21 1.36 -7.78
CA ASP A 136 19.76 2.07 -6.63
C ASP A 136 18.69 2.19 -5.53
N PRO A 137 18.88 1.56 -4.35
CA PRO A 137 17.93 1.65 -3.26
C PRO A 137 17.73 3.08 -2.73
N ARG A 138 18.70 3.98 -2.96
CA ARG A 138 18.62 5.40 -2.61
C ARG A 138 17.72 6.20 -3.54
N ASN A 139 17.48 5.71 -4.75
CA ASN A 139 16.50 6.29 -5.65
C ASN A 139 15.11 5.81 -5.23
N CYS A 140 14.38 6.68 -4.54
CA CYS A 140 13.09 6.35 -3.94
C CYS A 140 11.90 6.73 -4.81
N ASN A 141 12.06 7.70 -5.70
CA ASN A 141 10.98 8.25 -6.51
C ASN A 141 10.99 7.74 -7.96
N THR A 142 12.04 7.06 -8.42
CA THR A 142 12.10 6.53 -9.79
C THR A 142 11.76 5.04 -9.82
N PHE A 143 11.02 4.63 -10.84
CA PHE A 143 10.65 3.23 -11.09
C PHE A 143 10.52 2.98 -12.60
N TYR A 144 10.42 1.71 -12.97
CA TYR A 144 10.30 1.25 -14.34
C TYR A 144 8.93 0.63 -14.58
N TYR A 145 8.29 0.99 -15.68
CA TYR A 145 7.11 0.31 -16.20
C TYR A 145 7.50 -0.56 -17.39
N CYS A 146 7.38 -1.88 -17.22
CA CYS A 146 7.80 -2.87 -18.20
C CYS A 146 6.60 -3.45 -18.96
N VAL A 147 6.73 -3.52 -20.28
CA VAL A 147 5.81 -4.21 -21.20
C VAL A 147 6.66 -5.00 -22.19
N GLU A 148 6.49 -6.33 -22.20
CA GLU A 148 7.27 -7.24 -23.06
C GLU A 148 8.79 -7.02 -22.92
N GLY A 149 9.26 -6.78 -21.69
CA GLY A 149 10.68 -6.57 -21.38
C GLY A 149 11.24 -5.22 -21.81
N LYS A 150 10.41 -4.31 -22.32
CA LYS A 150 10.77 -2.92 -22.62
C LYS A 150 10.30 -2.02 -21.50
N PHE A 151 11.21 -1.23 -20.93
CA PHE A 151 10.90 -0.34 -19.82
C PHE A 151 10.66 1.10 -20.27
N ASN A 152 9.78 1.79 -19.55
CA ASN A 152 9.76 3.26 -19.45
C ASN A 152 10.17 3.64 -18.03
N MET A 153 11.10 4.59 -17.91
CA MET A 153 11.47 5.15 -16.61
C MET A 153 10.49 6.26 -16.22
N ILE A 154 9.93 6.16 -15.02
CA ILE A 154 8.93 7.08 -14.50
C ILE A 154 9.41 7.62 -13.15
N THR A 155 9.27 8.93 -12.97
CA THR A 155 9.55 9.59 -11.69
C THR A 155 8.23 9.95 -11.02
N CYS A 156 8.09 9.55 -9.77
CA CYS A 156 6.98 9.94 -8.91
C CYS A 156 6.93 11.46 -8.73
N PRO A 157 5.72 12.03 -8.55
CA PRO A 157 5.59 13.42 -8.16
C PRO A 157 6.42 13.75 -6.91
N GLU A 158 6.87 15.00 -6.82
CA GLU A 158 7.67 15.48 -5.70
C GLU A 158 7.02 15.17 -4.35
N GLY A 159 7.83 14.67 -3.42
CA GLY A 159 7.36 14.23 -2.09
C GLY A 159 6.78 12.82 -2.02
N LEU A 160 6.64 12.11 -3.14
CA LEU A 160 6.17 10.72 -3.18
C LEU A 160 7.30 9.75 -3.54
N VAL A 161 7.13 8.49 -3.14
CA VAL A 161 8.05 7.39 -3.42
C VAL A 161 7.31 6.23 -4.05
N PHE A 162 8.00 5.46 -4.88
CA PHE A 162 7.42 4.29 -5.49
C PHE A 162 7.22 3.17 -4.45
N SER A 163 6.02 2.61 -4.40
CA SER A 163 5.66 1.47 -3.55
C SER A 163 5.54 0.21 -4.38
N GLU A 164 6.53 -0.69 -4.29
CA GLU A 164 6.50 -2.01 -4.95
C GLU A 164 5.29 -2.85 -4.56
N LYS A 165 4.76 -2.66 -3.35
CA LYS A 165 3.57 -3.38 -2.86
C LYS A 165 2.29 -2.99 -3.61
N THR A 166 2.15 -1.72 -3.97
CA THR A 166 0.92 -1.18 -4.55
C THR A 166 1.06 -0.81 -6.02
N GLY A 167 2.28 -0.77 -6.56
CA GLY A 167 2.57 -0.41 -7.95
C GLY A 167 2.35 1.06 -8.25
N ILE A 168 2.21 1.92 -7.23
CA ILE A 168 1.93 3.34 -7.37
C ILE A 168 2.88 4.19 -6.51
N CYS A 169 2.91 5.48 -6.79
CA CYS A 169 3.60 6.47 -5.97
C CYS A 169 2.77 6.80 -4.74
N ASN A 170 3.32 6.55 -3.55
CA ASN A 170 2.68 6.78 -2.26
C ASN A 170 3.55 7.68 -1.39
N TRP A 171 2.97 8.14 -0.27
CA TRP A 171 3.72 8.85 0.75
C TRP A 171 4.83 7.94 1.32
N PRO A 172 6.00 8.49 1.66
CA PRO A 172 7.13 7.70 2.18
C PRO A 172 6.75 6.78 3.35
N ASP A 173 5.90 7.26 4.27
CA ASP A 173 5.44 6.53 5.45
C ASP A 173 4.47 5.37 5.11
N GLU A 174 3.73 5.48 4.01
CA GLU A 174 2.77 4.46 3.54
C GLU A 174 3.42 3.45 2.60
N ALA A 175 4.39 3.90 1.79
CA ALA A 175 5.12 3.04 0.86
C ALA A 175 6.00 2.03 1.59
N GLN A 176 6.47 2.38 2.80
CA GLN A 176 7.30 1.53 3.68
C GLN A 176 8.56 0.98 2.98
N LYS A 177 9.07 1.69 1.97
CA LYS A 177 10.33 1.34 1.30
C LYS A 177 11.50 1.63 2.24
N LYS A 178 12.29 0.59 2.54
CA LYS A 178 13.45 0.71 3.44
C LYS A 178 14.43 1.76 2.93
N GLY A 179 14.81 2.71 3.80
CA GLY A 179 15.72 3.79 3.45
C GLY A 179 15.08 4.97 2.70
N CYS A 180 13.77 4.94 2.51
CA CYS A 180 12.99 5.99 1.85
C CYS A 180 11.93 6.56 2.80
N GLY A 181 12.25 6.71 4.08
CA GLY A 181 11.33 7.32 5.05
C GLY A 181 11.29 8.84 4.91
N SER A 182 10.18 9.46 5.35
CA SER A 182 9.98 10.90 5.15
C SER A 182 11.09 11.77 5.76
N ARG A 183 11.56 11.43 6.96
CA ARG A 183 12.56 12.24 7.67
C ARG A 183 13.91 12.17 6.98
N GLU A 184 14.28 10.98 6.49
CA GLU A 184 15.52 10.74 5.78
C GLU A 184 15.53 11.41 4.40
N LEU A 185 14.39 11.38 3.70
CA LEU A 185 14.27 11.95 2.35
C LEU A 185 14.25 13.47 2.35
N PHE A 186 13.55 14.08 3.31
CA PHE A 186 13.35 15.53 3.33
C PHE A 186 14.34 16.26 4.24
N ASN A 187 15.13 15.53 5.05
CA ASN A 187 15.99 16.09 6.08
C ASN A 187 15.26 17.12 6.99
N PHE A 188 13.96 16.92 7.18
CA PHE A 188 13.07 17.81 7.91
C PHE A 188 12.46 17.08 9.10
N THR A 189 12.39 17.77 10.24
CA THR A 189 11.75 17.25 11.46
C THR A 189 10.62 18.18 11.88
N CYS A 190 9.43 17.61 12.05
CA CYS A 190 8.26 18.33 12.52
C CYS A 190 8.51 19.00 13.88
N PRO A 191 8.26 20.32 14.00
CA PRO A 191 8.29 21.00 15.29
C PRO A 191 7.34 20.34 16.30
N LYS A 192 7.81 20.25 17.55
CA LYS A 192 7.03 19.67 18.64
C LYS A 192 5.90 20.61 19.02
N VAL A 193 4.68 20.07 18.96
CA VAL A 193 3.44 20.78 19.28
C VAL A 193 2.59 19.93 20.23
N ASN A 194 1.60 20.55 20.86
CA ASN A 194 0.64 19.82 21.69
C ASN A 194 -0.30 18.95 20.83
N GLU A 195 -1.05 18.06 21.48
CA GLU A 195 -1.93 17.11 20.80
C GLU A 195 -3.04 17.78 19.99
N SER A 196 -3.61 18.88 20.48
CA SER A 196 -4.68 19.60 19.76
C SER A 196 -4.17 20.22 18.46
N VAL A 197 -2.96 20.78 18.44
CA VAL A 197 -2.34 21.28 17.21
C VAL A 197 -1.89 20.12 16.32
N ALA A 198 -1.32 19.06 16.89
CA ALA A 198 -0.86 17.89 16.14
C ALA A 198 -2.00 17.24 15.33
N ALA A 199 -3.19 17.17 15.93
CA ALA A 199 -4.41 16.69 15.28
C ALA A 199 -4.84 17.53 14.06
N THR A 200 -4.40 18.79 13.95
CA THR A 200 -4.68 19.65 12.79
C THR A 200 -3.69 19.48 11.63
N HIS A 201 -2.67 18.62 11.79
CA HIS A 201 -1.59 18.43 10.82
C HIS A 201 -0.90 19.75 10.44
N PRO A 202 -0.16 20.37 11.37
CA PRO A 202 0.39 21.71 11.18
C PRO A 202 1.32 21.74 9.97
N ARG A 203 1.40 22.90 9.33
CA ARG A 203 2.15 23.12 8.09
C ARG A 203 3.29 24.10 8.32
N TYR A 204 4.43 23.82 7.71
CA TYR A 204 5.66 24.61 7.87
C TYR A 204 6.31 24.87 6.51
N PRO A 205 6.84 26.08 6.26
CA PRO A 205 7.51 26.37 4.99
C PRO A 205 8.72 25.47 4.76
N ASP A 206 9.00 25.16 3.51
CA ASP A 206 10.32 24.69 3.11
C ASP A 206 11.24 25.93 3.01
N THR A 207 12.36 25.90 3.71
CA THR A 207 13.27 27.06 3.79
C THR A 207 14.13 27.22 2.56
N GLU A 208 14.25 26.19 1.74
CA GLU A 208 15.07 26.18 0.52
C GLU A 208 14.22 26.33 -0.74
N ASP A 209 12.92 26.08 -0.64
CA ASP A 209 12.00 26.13 -1.78
C ASP A 209 10.66 26.75 -1.41
N CYS A 210 10.46 28.02 -1.78
CA CYS A 210 9.24 28.76 -1.52
C CYS A 210 7.96 28.10 -2.09
N GLN A 211 8.07 27.27 -3.14
CA GLN A 211 6.92 26.56 -3.70
C GLN A 211 6.44 25.44 -2.77
N TYR A 212 7.32 24.88 -1.94
CA TYR A 212 7.03 23.71 -1.13
C TYR A 212 6.87 24.03 0.36
N PHE A 213 6.20 23.12 1.05
CA PHE A 213 5.97 23.15 2.48
C PHE A 213 5.81 21.72 3.01
N TYR A 214 5.95 21.56 4.32
CA TYR A 214 5.78 20.29 5.00
C TYR A 214 4.45 20.26 5.72
N VAL A 215 3.67 19.19 5.51
CA VAL A 215 2.52 18.83 6.32
C VAL A 215 2.97 17.82 7.36
N CYS A 216 2.84 18.14 8.64
CA CYS A 216 3.23 17.25 9.72
C CYS A 216 2.04 16.39 10.17
N VAL A 217 1.89 15.20 9.59
CA VAL A 217 0.83 14.25 9.95
C VAL A 217 0.99 13.85 11.41
N ASN A 218 -0.09 14.04 12.17
CA ASN A 218 -0.15 13.91 13.63
C ASN A 218 0.99 14.64 14.37
N GLY A 219 1.55 15.71 13.80
CA GLY A 219 2.67 16.45 14.39
C GLY A 219 4.02 15.74 14.34
N GLU A 220 4.14 14.58 13.69
CA GLU A 220 5.35 13.75 13.77
C GLU A 220 5.98 13.38 12.43
N ILE A 221 5.15 13.11 11.41
CA ILE A 221 5.59 12.58 10.12
C ILE A 221 5.48 13.69 9.08
N PRO A 222 6.61 14.20 8.54
CA PRO A 222 6.56 15.22 7.52
C PRO A 222 6.17 14.63 6.17
N ARG A 223 5.28 15.30 5.45
CA ARG A 223 4.98 15.04 4.05
C ARG A 223 5.24 16.33 3.28
N ARG A 224 6.17 16.32 2.33
CA ARG A 224 6.44 17.48 1.48
C ARG A 224 5.27 17.66 0.51
N SER A 225 4.82 18.89 0.32
CA SER A 225 3.71 19.25 -0.57
C SER A 225 4.01 20.58 -1.25
N GLY A 226 3.48 20.76 -2.45
CA GLY A 226 3.76 21.93 -3.28
C GLY A 226 2.55 22.81 -3.50
N CYS A 227 2.79 24.11 -3.55
CA CYS A 227 1.88 25.09 -4.12
C CYS A 227 1.88 24.99 -5.66
N LYS A 228 0.86 25.58 -6.29
CA LYS A 228 0.84 25.68 -7.75
C LYS A 228 2.01 26.52 -8.25
N LEU A 229 2.43 26.29 -9.49
CA LEU A 229 3.45 27.11 -10.13
C LEU A 229 3.06 28.60 -10.05
N GLY A 230 4.00 29.46 -9.65
CA GLY A 230 3.79 30.89 -9.40
C GLY A 230 3.30 31.24 -7.97
N GLN A 231 2.89 30.24 -7.19
CA GLN A 231 2.52 30.42 -5.78
C GLN A 231 3.65 29.98 -4.85
N ALA A 232 3.64 30.52 -3.64
CA ALA A 232 4.51 30.13 -2.55
C ALA A 232 3.70 29.93 -1.26
N PHE A 233 4.26 29.18 -0.31
CA PHE A 233 3.60 28.95 0.98
C PHE A 233 3.79 30.15 1.92
N ASP A 234 2.69 30.78 2.33
CA ASP A 234 2.69 31.86 3.33
C ASP A 234 2.48 31.26 4.72
N GLU A 235 3.55 31.25 5.53
CA GLU A 235 3.52 30.71 6.91
C GLU A 235 2.48 31.43 7.79
N ARG A 236 2.29 32.74 7.58
CA ARG A 236 1.39 33.57 8.40
C ARG A 236 -0.07 33.15 8.27
N SER A 237 -0.51 32.81 7.06
CA SER A 237 -1.86 32.30 6.79
C SER A 237 -1.93 30.77 6.78
N GLY A 238 -0.79 30.08 6.73
CA GLY A 238 -0.67 28.64 6.59
C GLY A 238 -1.23 28.13 5.25
N LYS A 239 -1.15 28.92 4.17
CA LYS A 239 -1.75 28.62 2.87
C LYS A 239 -0.84 29.07 1.73
N CYS A 240 -1.07 28.52 0.54
CA CYS A 240 -0.44 29.04 -0.68
C CYS A 240 -1.08 30.37 -1.10
N ASP A 241 -0.26 31.36 -1.41
CA ASP A 241 -0.64 32.60 -2.09
C ASP A 241 0.39 32.91 -3.19
N TRP A 242 0.15 33.93 -3.98
CA TRP A 242 1.08 34.36 -5.03
C TRP A 242 2.41 34.78 -4.42
N ALA A 243 3.51 34.26 -4.98
CA ALA A 243 4.85 34.47 -4.45
C ALA A 243 5.16 35.96 -4.24
N ARG A 244 4.71 36.83 -5.15
CA ARG A 244 4.88 38.29 -5.08
C ARG A 244 4.31 38.97 -3.82
N LYS A 245 3.34 38.35 -3.14
CA LYS A 245 2.71 38.87 -1.90
C LYS A 245 3.43 38.41 -0.63
N ILE A 246 4.32 37.44 -0.76
CA ILE A 246 5.08 36.84 0.34
C ILE A 246 6.46 37.50 0.29
N PRO A 247 6.78 38.46 1.19
CA PRO A 247 7.99 39.29 1.07
C PRO A 247 9.28 38.48 0.89
N GLU A 248 9.41 37.37 1.61
CA GLU A 248 10.55 36.44 1.56
C GLU A 248 10.63 35.64 0.24
N CYS A 249 9.51 35.46 -0.45
CA CYS A 249 9.41 34.68 -1.69
C CYS A 249 9.07 35.53 -2.91
N LYS A 250 9.03 36.86 -2.78
CA LYS A 250 8.58 37.79 -3.84
C LYS A 250 9.30 37.58 -5.16
N ASP A 251 10.58 37.26 -5.07
CA ASP A 251 11.50 37.16 -6.20
C ASP A 251 11.82 35.71 -6.59
N TRP A 252 11.18 34.72 -5.93
CA TRP A 252 11.49 33.29 -6.08
C TRP A 252 11.42 32.78 -7.53
N TYR A 253 10.44 33.22 -8.30
CA TYR A 253 10.23 32.76 -9.67
C TYR A 253 10.92 33.60 -10.75
N LYS A 254 11.65 34.67 -10.41
CA LYS A 254 12.21 35.60 -11.41
C LYS A 254 13.16 34.95 -12.42
N ASP A 255 13.84 33.88 -12.02
CA ASP A 255 14.76 33.13 -12.89
C ASP A 255 14.08 31.95 -13.62
N GLN A 256 12.83 31.64 -13.27
CA GLN A 256 12.07 30.50 -13.81
C GLN A 256 10.95 30.92 -14.75
N LEU A 257 10.34 32.09 -14.50
CA LEU A 257 9.19 32.63 -15.22
C LEU A 257 9.38 34.13 -15.45
N THR A 258 8.93 34.61 -16.60
CA THR A 258 8.80 36.04 -16.88
C THR A 258 7.67 36.66 -16.05
N ASP A 259 7.72 37.98 -15.87
CA ASP A 259 6.65 38.72 -15.17
C ASP A 259 5.31 38.54 -15.89
N GLU A 260 5.30 38.47 -17.23
CA GLU A 260 4.10 38.22 -18.03
C GLU A 260 3.54 36.81 -17.84
N GLU A 261 4.40 35.78 -17.76
CA GLU A 261 3.97 34.41 -17.49
C GLU A 261 3.38 34.27 -16.09
N LEU A 262 4.01 34.90 -15.10
CA LEU A 262 3.50 34.90 -13.73
C LEU A 262 2.16 35.64 -13.62
N ASP A 263 2.00 36.78 -14.30
CA ASP A 263 0.72 37.48 -14.36
C ASP A 263 -0.36 36.65 -15.07
N ALA A 264 -0.02 35.93 -16.15
CA ALA A 264 -0.94 35.04 -16.85
C ALA A 264 -1.39 33.85 -15.98
N LEU A 265 -0.54 33.37 -15.06
CA LEU A 265 -0.92 32.34 -14.08
C LEU A 265 -1.91 32.88 -13.04
N GLU A 266 -1.72 34.12 -12.58
CA GLU A 266 -2.59 34.78 -11.60
C GLU A 266 -3.92 35.23 -12.20
N ASN A 267 -3.87 35.74 -13.42
CA ASN A 267 -4.98 36.32 -14.15
C ASN A 267 -5.17 35.54 -15.47
N PRO A 268 -5.62 34.27 -15.41
CA PRO A 268 -5.73 33.45 -16.60
C PRO A 268 -6.70 34.10 -17.59
N PRO A 269 -6.32 34.20 -18.88
CA PRO A 269 -7.18 34.81 -19.89
C PRO A 269 -8.49 34.03 -19.99
N PRO A 270 -9.62 34.71 -20.32
CA PRO A 270 -10.90 34.05 -20.48
C PRO A 270 -10.77 32.92 -21.50
N LYS A 271 -11.15 31.70 -21.10
CA LYS A 271 -11.11 30.53 -21.97
C LYS A 271 -11.88 30.84 -23.25
N LEU A 272 -11.19 30.85 -24.38
CA LEU A 272 -11.84 30.95 -25.69
C LEU A 272 -12.84 29.78 -25.78
N LYS A 273 -14.13 30.10 -25.91
CA LYS A 273 -15.16 29.09 -26.14
C LYS A 273 -14.81 28.40 -27.45
N SER A 274 -14.41 27.14 -27.40
CA SER A 274 -14.39 26.32 -28.60
C SER A 274 -15.81 26.35 -29.16
N THR A 275 -15.96 26.86 -30.37
CA THR A 275 -17.22 26.75 -31.11
C THR A 275 -17.49 25.26 -31.25
N SER A 276 -18.44 24.76 -30.47
CA SER A 276 -18.95 23.41 -30.63
C SER A 276 -19.39 23.26 -32.08
N GLY A 277 -18.73 22.36 -32.81
CA GLY A 277 -19.22 21.87 -34.09
C GLY A 277 -20.67 21.39 -33.95
N PRO A 278 -21.44 21.37 -35.05
CA PRO A 278 -22.88 21.23 -35.00
C PRO A 278 -23.30 19.97 -34.23
N SER A 279 -24.13 20.20 -33.21
CA SER A 279 -24.79 19.16 -32.42
C SER A 279 -25.44 18.15 -33.37
N ARG A 280 -24.92 16.92 -33.37
CA ARG A 280 -25.51 15.77 -34.06
C ARG A 280 -26.88 15.54 -33.42
N ARG A 281 -27.94 16.07 -34.04
CA ARG A 281 -29.33 15.79 -33.65
C ARG A 281 -29.50 14.27 -33.59
N LYS A 282 -29.82 13.74 -32.40
CA LYS A 282 -30.27 12.35 -32.23
C LYS A 282 -31.49 12.15 -33.13
N SER A 283 -31.35 11.30 -34.15
CA SER A 283 -32.49 10.79 -34.91
C SER A 283 -33.37 9.98 -33.97
N SER A 284 -34.63 10.38 -33.84
CA SER A 284 -35.68 9.64 -33.17
C SER A 284 -35.85 8.25 -33.80
N ARG A 285 -35.84 7.22 -32.96
CA ARG A 285 -36.11 5.82 -33.32
C ARG A 285 -37.57 5.71 -33.80
N PRO A 286 -37.86 5.15 -34.99
CA PRO A 286 -39.23 4.89 -35.40
C PRO A 286 -39.78 3.73 -34.59
N THR A 287 -40.98 3.91 -34.04
CA THR A 287 -41.84 2.85 -33.51
C THR A 287 -42.49 2.10 -34.67
N VAL A 288 -42.16 0.82 -34.80
CA VAL A 288 -43.03 -0.25 -35.34
C VAL A 288 -42.79 -1.49 -34.50
#